data_AF-A0A956NZQ6-F1
#
_entry.id   AF-A0A956NZQ6-F1
#
_cell.length_a   1.000
_cell.length_b   1.000
_cell.length_c   1.000
_cell.angle_alpha   90.00
_cell.angle_beta   90.00
_cell.angle_gamma   90.00
#
_symmetry.space_group_name_H-M   'P 1'
#
loop_
_entity.id
_entity.type
_entity.pdbx_description
1 polymer ?
#
loop_
_entity_poly.entity_id
_entity_poly.type
_entity_poly.pdbx_seq_one_letter_code
_entity_poly.pdbx_strand_id
1 'polypeptide(L)'
;RAVTIASPADVTGWADLFRDALDLPAPVDARMRRNLERRLALSWDELDVPSQLPRLDVPGLVVHDADDPDIAIAEGERLARAWPGARFLRTSGLGHRAVLRDPAVVREVLAFALAR
;
A
#
# COMPACT_ATOMS: atom_id res chain seq x y z
N ARG A 1 3.99 -11.76 -11.60
CA ARG A 1 3.05 -10.62 -11.68
C ARG A 1 2.45 -10.42 -10.29
N ALA A 2 2.23 -9.18 -9.87
CA ALA A 2 1.61 -8.89 -8.58
C ALA A 2 0.66 -7.69 -8.70
N VAL A 3 -0.37 -7.67 -7.84
CA VAL A 3 -1.42 -6.65 -7.84
C VAL A 3 -1.56 -6.11 -6.42
N THR A 4 -1.57 -4.79 -6.27
CA THR A 4 -1.96 -4.11 -5.03
C THR A 4 -3.29 -3.40 -5.24
N ILE A 5 -4.15 -3.42 -4.22
CA ILE A 5 -5.48 -2.82 -4.29
C ILE A 5 -5.68 -2.03 -3.01
N ALA A 6 -5.92 -0.72 -3.16
CA ALA A 6 -6.14 0.23 -2.06
C ALA A 6 -5.10 0.10 -0.93
N SER A 7 -3.85 -0.21 -1.28
CA SER A 7 -2.82 -0.55 -0.29
C SER A 7 -2.09 0.72 0.15
N PRO A 8 -1.83 0.92 1.46
CA PRO A 8 -0.90 1.94 1.90
C PRO A 8 0.51 1.63 1.37
N ALA A 9 1.31 2.65 1.12
CA ALA A 9 2.66 2.46 0.62
C ALA A 9 3.62 2.02 1.75
N ASP A 10 3.39 2.50 2.96
CA ASP A 10 4.19 2.18 4.12
C ASP A 10 3.33 2.12 5.38
N VAL A 11 3.92 1.64 6.47
CA VAL A 11 3.31 1.62 7.81
C VAL A 11 3.83 2.74 8.71
N THR A 12 4.84 3.50 8.25
CA THR A 12 5.48 4.57 9.02
C THR A 12 4.53 5.73 9.22
N GLY A 13 3.84 6.17 8.15
CA GLY A 13 2.82 7.22 8.26
C GLY A 13 1.68 6.84 9.21
N TRP A 14 1.28 5.57 9.22
CA TRP A 14 0.27 5.06 10.16
C TRP A 14 0.76 5.01 11.60
N ALA A 15 2.02 4.63 11.82
CA ALA A 15 2.62 4.64 13.14
C ALA A 15 2.78 6.06 13.71
N ASP A 16 3.11 7.03 12.85
CA ASP A 16 3.17 8.45 13.21
C ASP A 16 1.79 8.99 13.55
N LEU A 17 0.78 8.71 12.71
CA LEU A 17 -0.61 9.07 13.00
C LEU A 17 -1.10 8.46 14.32
N PHE A 18 -0.76 7.20 14.59
CA PHE A 18 -1.13 6.53 15.85
C PHE A 18 -0.42 7.14 17.05
N ARG A 19 0.86 7.50 16.91
CA ARG A 19 1.63 8.21 17.94
C ARG A 19 0.95 9.52 18.30
N ASP A 20 0.63 10.33 17.30
CA ASP A 20 0.09 11.66 17.47
C ASP A 20 -1.34 11.61 18.02
N ALA A 21 -2.17 10.69 17.52
CA ALA A 21 -3.55 10.52 17.99
C ALA A 21 -3.67 10.10 19.47
N LEU A 22 -2.63 9.49 20.04
CA LEU A 22 -2.60 9.04 21.44
C LEU A 22 -1.59 9.79 22.30
N ASP A 23 -0.99 10.87 21.78
CA ASP A 23 0.08 11.64 22.45
C ASP A 23 1.19 10.75 23.04
N LEU A 24 1.62 9.73 22.29
CA LEU A 24 2.57 8.75 22.80
C LEU A 24 3.94 9.41 23.06
N PRO A 25 4.48 9.33 24.29
CA PRO A 25 5.83 9.79 24.56
C PRO A 25 6.84 9.06 23.68
N ALA A 26 7.89 9.76 23.23
CA ALA A 26 8.92 9.20 22.34
C ALA A 26 9.48 7.83 22.82
N PRO A 27 9.72 7.57 24.11
CA PRO A 27 10.16 6.24 24.58
C PRO A 27 9.12 5.13 24.37
N VAL A 28 7.82 5.47 24.44
CA VAL A 28 6.71 4.53 24.25
C VAL A 28 6.57 4.19 22.78
N ASP A 29 6.59 5.18 21.89
CA ASP A 29 6.58 4.98 20.43
C ASP A 29 7.79 4.13 20.00
N ALA A 30 9.00 4.46 20.44
CA ALA A 30 10.18 3.66 20.12
C ALA A 30 10.06 2.20 20.59
N ARG A 31 9.41 1.95 21.74
CA ARG A 31 9.14 0.59 22.23
C ARG A 31 8.06 -0.11 21.42
N MET A 32 7.00 0.59 21.03
CA MET A 32 5.98 0.07 20.12
C MET A 32 6.61 -0.39 18.80
N ARG A 33 7.46 0.45 18.22
CA ARG A 33 8.17 0.17 16.97
C ARG A 33 9.03 -1.08 17.05
N ARG A 34 9.87 -1.20 18.08
CA ARG A 34 10.67 -2.41 18.33
C ARG A 34 9.81 -3.66 18.60
N ASN A 35 8.63 -3.49 19.20
CA ASN A 35 7.72 -4.61 19.43
C ASN A 35 7.08 -5.10 18.13
N LEU A 36 6.74 -4.18 17.22
CA LEU A 36 6.22 -4.54 15.90
C LEU A 36 7.28 -5.30 15.09
N GLU A 37 8.51 -4.79 15.04
CA GLU A 37 9.59 -5.49 14.32
C GLU A 37 9.81 -6.91 14.84
N ARG A 38 9.89 -7.07 16.16
CA ARG A 38 10.06 -8.40 16.78
C ARG A 38 8.88 -9.34 16.54
N ARG A 39 7.66 -8.82 16.49
CA ARG A 39 6.44 -9.63 16.30
C ARG A 39 6.24 -10.04 14.85
N LEU A 40 6.57 -9.16 13.92
CA LEU A 40 6.42 -9.39 12.48
C LEU A 40 7.66 -10.04 11.86
N ALA A 41 8.79 -10.04 12.57
CA ALA A 41 10.09 -10.45 12.04
C ALA A 41 10.48 -9.67 10.77
N LEU A 42 10.13 -8.39 10.74
CA LEU A 42 10.42 -7.44 9.66
C LEU A 42 10.95 -6.14 10.28
N SER A 43 11.94 -5.53 9.64
CA SER A 43 12.41 -4.18 9.98
C SER A 43 11.47 -3.10 9.46
N TRP A 44 11.57 -1.88 10.01
CA TRP A 44 10.83 -0.73 9.45
C TRP A 44 11.16 -0.47 7.97
N ASP A 45 12.41 -0.68 7.56
CA ASP A 45 12.83 -0.54 6.16
C ASP A 45 12.15 -1.56 5.24
N GLU A 46 11.92 -2.79 5.72
CA GLU A 46 11.18 -3.82 4.97
C GLU A 46 9.68 -3.51 4.88
N LEU A 47 9.15 -2.66 5.76
CA LEU A 47 7.76 -2.23 5.74
C LEU A 47 7.53 -0.96 4.91
N ASP A 48 8.60 -0.33 4.42
CA ASP A 48 8.55 0.72 3.40
C ASP A 48 8.54 0.09 2.00
N VAL A 49 7.35 -0.23 1.50
CA VAL A 49 7.20 -0.96 0.23
C VAL A 49 7.84 -0.22 -0.97
N PRO A 50 7.67 1.11 -1.14
CA PRO A 50 8.34 1.87 -2.19
C PRO A 50 9.85 1.66 -2.31
N SER A 51 10.60 1.54 -1.20
CA SER A 51 12.05 1.31 -1.29
C SER A 51 12.42 -0.11 -1.73
N GLN A 52 11.50 -1.06 -1.59
CA GLN A 52 11.70 -2.46 -2.00
C GLN A 52 11.30 -2.71 -3.47
N LEU A 53 10.31 -1.98 -3.99
CA LEU A 53 9.75 -2.16 -5.34
C LEU A 53 10.76 -2.07 -6.50
N PRO A 54 11.79 -1.19 -6.48
CA PRO A 54 12.80 -1.14 -7.54
C PRO A 54 13.59 -2.43 -7.73
N ARG A 55 13.62 -3.31 -6.71
CA ARG A 55 14.34 -4.59 -6.75
C ARG A 55 13.49 -5.73 -7.29
N LEU A 56 12.20 -5.50 -7.54
CA LEU A 56 11.28 -6.52 -8.03
C LEU A 56 11.28 -6.56 -9.55
N ASP A 57 11.56 -7.74 -10.11
CA ASP A 57 11.49 -8.01 -11.55
C ASP A 57 10.15 -8.68 -11.94
N VAL A 58 9.07 -8.28 -11.27
CA VAL A 58 7.72 -8.77 -11.58
C VAL A 58 6.85 -7.63 -12.09
N PRO A 59 6.05 -7.84 -13.16
CA PRO A 59 5.10 -6.82 -13.59
C PRO A 59 4.11 -6.50 -12.47
N GLY A 60 3.83 -5.21 -12.28
CA GLY A 60 2.92 -4.68 -11.26
C GLY A 60 1.65 -4.04 -11.83
N LEU A 61 0.55 -4.22 -11.11
CA LEU A 61 -0.67 -3.42 -11.27
C LEU A 61 -1.05 -2.86 -9.91
N VAL A 62 -1.17 -1.54 -9.83
CA VAL A 62 -1.66 -0.83 -8.63
C VAL A 62 -3.06 -0.31 -8.93
N VAL A 63 -4.05 -0.73 -8.13
CA VAL A 63 -5.43 -0.28 -8.24
C VAL A 63 -5.77 0.59 -7.03
N HIS A 64 -6.27 1.80 -7.25
CA HIS A 64 -6.65 2.69 -6.15
C HIS A 64 -7.82 3.59 -6.54
N ASP A 65 -8.77 3.76 -5.62
CA ASP A 65 -9.89 4.67 -5.81
C ASP A 65 -9.54 6.11 -5.41
N ALA A 66 -9.93 7.08 -6.24
CA ALA A 66 -9.70 8.49 -5.99
C ALA A 66 -10.40 9.01 -4.72
N ASP A 67 -11.51 8.37 -4.35
CA ASP A 67 -12.39 8.77 -3.27
C ASP A 67 -12.29 7.80 -2.07
N ASP A 68 -11.18 7.06 -1.98
CA ASP A 68 -10.87 6.18 -0.84
C ASP A 68 -10.75 7.02 0.46
N PRO A 69 -11.67 6.83 1.43
CA PRO A 69 -11.68 7.60 2.67
C PRO A 69 -10.69 7.05 3.71
N ASP A 70 -10.19 5.82 3.52
CA ASP A 70 -9.34 5.13 4.47
C ASP A 70 -7.86 5.31 4.09
N ILE A 71 -7.52 5.14 2.80
CA ILE A 71 -6.16 5.29 2.27
C ILE A 71 -6.16 6.29 1.11
N ALA A 72 -5.48 7.42 1.27
CA ALA A 72 -5.39 8.43 0.20
C ALA A 72 -4.79 7.84 -1.09
N ILE A 73 -5.33 8.23 -2.25
CA ILE A 73 -4.86 7.79 -3.57
C ILE A 73 -3.35 8.04 -3.81
N ALA A 74 -2.79 9.06 -3.15
CA ALA A 74 -1.37 9.36 -3.22
C ALA A 74 -0.49 8.15 -2.83
N GLU A 75 -0.97 7.27 -1.95
CA GLU A 75 -0.30 6.04 -1.55
C GLU A 75 -0.13 5.09 -2.74
N GLY A 76 -1.21 4.81 -3.47
CA GLY A 76 -1.16 4.00 -4.69
C GLY A 76 -0.28 4.63 -5.76
N GLU A 77 -0.32 5.96 -5.92
CA GLU A 77 0.56 6.65 -6.86
C GLU A 77 2.05 6.54 -6.45
N ARG A 78 2.37 6.58 -5.15
CA ARG A 78 3.73 6.36 -4.65
C ARG A 78 4.22 4.95 -5.00
N LEU A 79 3.39 3.93 -4.79
CA LEU A 79 3.69 2.54 -5.17
C LEU A 79 3.94 2.41 -6.68
N ALA A 80 3.04 2.96 -7.51
CA ALA A 80 3.17 2.86 -8.96
C ALA A 80 4.42 3.58 -9.50
N ARG A 81 4.80 4.73 -8.94
CA ARG A 81 6.02 5.44 -9.32
C ARG A 81 7.30 4.68 -8.92
N ALA A 82 7.27 3.98 -7.80
CA ALA A 82 8.44 3.23 -7.29
C ALA A 82 8.63 1.86 -7.96
N TRP A 83 7.60 1.32 -8.61
CA TRP A 83 7.62 0.00 -9.22
C TRP A 83 7.93 0.06 -10.73
N PRO A 84 9.11 -0.41 -11.18
CA PRO A 84 9.49 -0.37 -12.59
C PRO A 84 8.45 -1.07 -13.48
N GLY A 85 7.91 -0.34 -14.46
CA GLY A 85 6.94 -0.87 -15.43
C GLY A 85 5.55 -1.17 -14.87
N ALA A 86 5.24 -0.75 -13.64
CA ALA A 86 3.89 -0.94 -13.09
C ALA A 86 2.84 -0.09 -13.82
N ARG A 87 1.65 -0.66 -13.95
CA ARG A 87 0.45 0.06 -14.39
C ARG A 87 -0.29 0.62 -13.17
N PHE A 88 -0.84 1.82 -13.29
CA PHE A 88 -1.74 2.41 -12.29
C PHE A 88 -3.17 2.45 -12.84
N LEU A 89 -4.09 1.78 -12.17
CA LEU A 89 -5.52 1.81 -12.44
C LEU A 89 -6.22 2.67 -11.38
N ARG A 90 -6.56 3.89 -11.77
CA ARG A 90 -7.37 4.80 -10.96
C ARG A 90 -8.85 4.51 -11.16
N THR A 91 -9.58 4.33 -10.05
CA THR A 91 -11.06 4.31 -10.04
C THR A 91 -11.59 5.57 -9.34
N SER A 92 -12.91 5.77 -9.34
CA SER A 92 -13.57 6.83 -8.57
C SER A 92 -14.93 6.34 -8.09
N GLY A 93 -15.33 6.79 -6.90
CA GLY A 93 -16.61 6.50 -6.28
C GLY A 93 -16.75 5.10 -5.66
N LEU A 94 -15.71 4.26 -5.72
CA LEU A 94 -15.75 2.91 -5.13
C LEU A 94 -15.27 2.91 -3.67
N GLY A 95 -14.39 3.85 -3.32
CA GLY A 95 -13.70 3.89 -2.03
C GLY A 95 -12.87 2.63 -1.73
N HIS A 96 -12.43 2.51 -0.47
CA HIS A 96 -11.49 1.48 -0.03
C HIS A 96 -11.97 0.03 -0.25
N ARG A 97 -13.25 -0.22 0.01
CA ARG A 97 -13.79 -1.59 0.12
C ARG A 97 -14.50 -2.06 -1.14
N ALA A 98 -15.19 -1.17 -1.87
CA ALA A 98 -15.98 -1.60 -3.03
C ALA A 98 -15.10 -1.83 -4.27
N VAL A 99 -13.89 -1.25 -4.33
CA VAL A 99 -12.93 -1.48 -5.42
C VAL A 99 -12.62 -2.97 -5.64
N LEU A 100 -12.60 -3.78 -4.57
CA LEU A 100 -12.38 -5.23 -4.64
C LEU A 100 -13.55 -6.01 -5.25
N ARG A 101 -14.75 -5.43 -5.26
CA ARG A 101 -15.99 -6.08 -5.72
C ARG A 101 -16.47 -5.53 -7.05
N ASP A 102 -15.89 -4.44 -7.52
CA ASP A 102 -16.28 -3.82 -8.78
C ASP A 102 -15.99 -4.77 -9.96
N PRO A 103 -16.98 -5.13 -10.78
CA PRO A 103 -16.77 -6.06 -11.88
C PRO A 103 -15.77 -5.59 -12.92
N ALA A 104 -15.58 -4.27 -13.12
CA ALA A 104 -14.59 -3.77 -14.06
C ALA A 104 -13.17 -3.92 -13.49
N VAL A 105 -12.97 -3.61 -12.20
CA VAL A 105 -11.70 -3.85 -11.52
C VAL A 105 -11.33 -5.33 -11.55
N VAL A 106 -12.26 -6.22 -11.21
CA VAL A 106 -12.02 -7.67 -11.23
C VAL A 106 -11.60 -8.14 -12.64
N ARG A 107 -12.25 -7.63 -13.69
CA ARG A 107 -11.86 -7.95 -15.08
C ARG A 107 -10.45 -7.47 -15.41
N GLU A 108 -10.08 -6.24 -15.04
CA GLU A 108 -8.74 -5.70 -15.28
C GLU A 108 -7.66 -6.50 -14.54
N VAL A 109 -7.91 -6.84 -13.28
CA VAL A 109 -7.00 -7.65 -12.46
C VAL A 109 -6.81 -9.04 -13.07
N LEU A 110 -7.89 -9.70 -13.51
CA LEU A 110 -7.81 -11.01 -14.18
C LEU A 110 -7.07 -10.91 -15.53
N ALA A 111 -7.37 -9.90 -16.35
CA ALA A 111 -6.69 -9.68 -17.61
C ALA A 111 -5.18 -9.46 -17.42
N PHE A 112 -4.81 -8.69 -16.40
CA PHE A 112 -3.41 -8.48 -16.03
C PHE A 112 -2.74 -9.77 -15.55
N ALA A 113 -3.39 -10.52 -14.65
CA ALA A 113 -2.83 -11.75 -14.08
C ALA A 113 -2.64 -12.86 -15.13
N LEU A 114 -3.54 -12.94 -16.12
CA LEU A 114 -3.55 -13.96 -17.16
C LEU A 114 -2.79 -13.57 -18.44
N ALA A 115 -2.33 -12.32 -18.56
CA ALA A 115 -1.45 -11.92 -19.66
C ALA A 115 -0.21 -12.83 -19.69
N ARG A 116 0.33 -13.12 -20.88
CA ARG A 116 1.56 -13.91 -21.02
C ARG A 116 2.78 -13.05 -20.82
#